data_AF-A0A944VHU3-F1
#
_entry.id   AF-A0A944VHU3-F1
#
_cell.length_a   1.000
_cell.length_b   1.000
_cell.length_c   1.000
_cell.angle_alpha   90.00
_cell.angle_beta   90.00
_cell.angle_gamma   90.00
#
_symmetry.space_group_name_H-M   'P 1'
#
loop_
_entity.id
_entity.type
_entity.pdbx_description
1 polymer ?
#
loop_
_entity_poly.entity_id
_entity_poly.type
_entity_poly.pdbx_seq_one_letter_code
_entity_poly.pdbx_strand_id
1 'polypeptide(L)'
;MKRTQRSLSFMVIFVAAQIFFIFFHLFYQSIKIKGNYKNQRLTEQLKQLHLNIDQLQQKLAAHKDLKKVKGYATNKLKMKSLKVGDMSKVPDNAG
;
A
#
# COMPACT_ATOMS: atom_id res chain seq x y z
N MET A 1 70.07 10.65 -4.41
CA MET A 1 69.11 9.90 -3.54
C MET A 1 67.81 10.65 -3.18
N LYS A 2 67.69 11.98 -3.22
CA LYS A 2 66.46 12.68 -2.80
C LYS A 2 65.23 12.52 -3.74
N ARG A 3 65.41 12.08 -4.99
CA ARG A 3 64.30 11.93 -5.96
C ARG A 3 63.45 10.67 -5.71
N THR A 4 64.06 9.56 -5.31
CA THR A 4 63.35 8.29 -5.05
C THR A 4 62.43 8.39 -3.83
N GLN A 5 62.83 9.12 -2.79
CA GLN A 5 62.02 9.31 -1.58
C GLN A 5 60.71 10.08 -1.84
N ARG A 6 60.72 11.06 -2.75
CA ARG A 6 59.52 11.82 -3.13
C ARG A 6 58.52 10.97 -3.92
N SER A 7 59.03 10.12 -4.82
CA SER A 7 58.19 9.18 -5.59
C SER A 7 57.52 8.15 -4.69
N LEU A 8 58.24 7.63 -3.69
CA LEU A 8 57.71 6.65 -2.75
C LEU A 8 56.62 7.26 -1.84
N SER A 9 56.84 8.48 -1.34
CA SER A 9 55.82 9.21 -0.57
C SER A 9 54.56 9.49 -1.40
N PHE A 10 54.72 9.90 -2.66
CA PHE A 10 53.58 10.09 -3.57
C PHE A 10 52.78 8.80 -3.78
N MET A 11 53.48 7.68 -3.98
CA MET A 11 52.84 6.37 -4.17
C MET A 11 52.03 5.96 -2.93
N VAL A 12 52.56 6.16 -1.73
CA VAL A 12 51.85 5.86 -0.48
C VAL A 12 50.60 6.73 -0.34
N ILE A 13 50.70 8.04 -0.61
CA ILE A 13 49.55 8.96 -0.55
C ILE A 13 48.49 8.58 -1.58
N PHE A 14 48.91 8.20 -2.79
CA PHE A 14 48.00 7.78 -3.85
C PHE A 14 47.23 6.51 -3.46
N VAL A 15 47.91 5.51 -2.91
CA VAL A 15 47.28 4.27 -2.42
C VAL A 15 46.31 4.56 -1.27
N ALA A 16 46.70 5.42 -0.33
CA ALA A 16 45.82 5.83 0.76
C ALA A 16 44.55 6.54 0.26
N ALA A 17 44.67 7.43 -0.73
CA ALA A 17 43.54 8.10 -1.34
C ALA A 17 42.59 7.12 -2.04
N GLN A 18 43.13 6.10 -2.73
CA GLN A 18 42.33 5.06 -3.38
C GLN A 18 41.56 4.21 -2.36
N ILE A 19 42.23 3.79 -1.28
CA ILE A 19 41.56 3.04 -0.19
C ILE A 19 40.44 3.88 0.41
N PHE A 20 40.69 5.16 0.69
CA PHE A 20 39.69 6.07 1.21
C PHE A 20 38.48 6.21 0.27
N PHE A 21 38.73 6.33 -1.04
CA PHE A 21 37.68 6.41 -2.05
C PHE A 21 36.79 5.16 -2.07
N ILE A 22 37.40 3.97 -1.99
CA ILE A 22 36.66 2.69 -1.93
C ILE A 22 35.77 2.62 -0.68
N PHE A 23 36.32 2.96 0.49
CA PHE A 23 35.55 2.99 1.74
C PHE A 23 34.39 3.99 1.69
N PHE A 24 34.64 5.19 1.16
CA PHE A 24 33.60 6.20 1.00
C PHE A 24 32.47 5.71 0.09
N HIS A 25 32.82 5.08 -1.03
CA HIS A 25 31.85 4.51 -1.96
C HIS A 25 31.01 3.40 -1.32
N LEU A 26 31.64 2.46 -0.60
CA LEU A 26 30.94 1.40 0.14
C LEU A 26 30.02 1.96 1.24
N PHE A 27 30.49 2.95 1.98
CA PHE A 27 29.71 3.61 3.03
C PHE A 27 28.45 4.28 2.44
N TYR A 28 28.61 5.00 1.34
CA TYR A 28 27.50 5.68 0.68
C TYR A 28 26.48 4.70 0.09
N GLN A 29 26.95 3.59 -0.50
CA GLN A 29 26.07 2.51 -0.94
C GLN A 29 25.31 1.89 0.24
N SER A 30 25.98 1.61 1.35
CA SER A 30 25.34 1.05 2.55
C SER A 30 24.24 1.94 3.11
N ILE A 31 24.45 3.27 3.14
CA ILE A 31 23.41 4.24 3.55
C ILE A 31 22.23 4.21 2.58
N LYS A 32 22.49 4.25 1.26
CA LYS A 32 21.43 4.17 0.24
C LYS A 32 20.59 2.91 0.37
N ILE A 33 21.24 1.76 0.57
CA ILE A 33 20.57 0.47 0.71
C ILE A 33 19.68 0.46 1.96
N LYS A 34 20.17 0.95 3.11
CA LYS A 34 19.36 1.06 4.35
C LYS A 34 18.15 1.98 4.18
N GLY A 35 18.32 3.11 3.48
CA GLY A 35 17.22 4.01 3.13
C GLY A 35 16.17 3.31 2.25
N ASN A 36 16.63 2.53 1.27
CA ASN A 36 15.75 1.85 0.34
C ASN A 36 14.92 0.74 1.01
N TYR A 37 15.49 -0.02 1.96
CA TYR A 37 14.75 -1.04 2.71
C TYR A 37 13.64 -0.46 3.59
N LYS A 38 13.89 0.68 4.25
CA LYS A 38 12.84 1.36 5.03
C LYS A 38 11.71 1.84 4.13
N ASN A 39 12.05 2.41 2.98
CA ASN A 39 11.06 2.87 2.00
C ASN A 39 10.29 1.71 1.39
N GLN A 40 10.95 0.61 1.02
CA GLN A 40 10.29 -0.59 0.48
C GLN A 40 9.28 -1.16 1.47
N ARG A 41 9.65 -1.29 2.75
CA ARG A 41 8.72 -1.79 3.77
C ARG A 41 7.49 -0.89 3.94
N LEU A 42 7.70 0.44 3.94
CA LEU A 42 6.60 1.41 4.00
C LEU A 42 5.70 1.35 2.75
N THR A 43 6.30 1.21 1.57
CA THR A 43 5.56 1.06 0.31
C THR A 43 4.74 -0.23 0.28
N GLU A 44 5.30 -1.34 0.77
CA GLU A 44 4.57 -2.61 0.89
C GLU A 44 3.40 -2.50 1.87
N GLN A 45 3.61 -1.88 3.03
CA GLN A 45 2.54 -1.64 4.01
C GLN A 45 1.43 -0.76 3.44
N LEU A 46 1.77 0.33 2.74
CA LEU A 46 0.79 1.18 2.07
C LEU A 46 0.01 0.43 0.98
N LYS A 47 0.69 -0.41 0.21
CA LYS A 47 0.07 -1.22 -0.84
C LYS A 47 -0.90 -2.25 -0.24
N GLN A 48 -0.51 -2.93 0.84
CA GLN A 48 -1.39 -3.85 1.56
C GLN A 48 -2.61 -3.14 2.15
N LEU A 49 -2.43 -1.94 2.70
CA LEU A 49 -3.54 -1.16 3.25
C LEU A 49 -4.56 -0.77 2.18
N HIS A 50 -4.11 -0.30 1.01
CA HIS A 50 -5.00 0.01 -0.11
C HIS A 50 -5.76 -1.22 -0.60
N LEU A 51 -5.07 -2.35 -0.77
CA LEU A 51 -5.72 -3.61 -1.17
C LEU A 51 -6.82 -4.02 -0.17
N ASN A 52 -6.56 -3.87 1.13
CA ASN A 52 -7.56 -4.17 2.16
C ASN A 52 -8.77 -3.22 2.08
N ILE A 53 -8.53 -1.92 1.87
CA ILE A 53 -9.61 -0.93 1.70
C ILE A 53 -10.47 -1.29 0.49
N ASP A 54 -9.87 -1.59 -0.66
CA ASP A 54 -10.58 -1.95 -1.88
C ASP A 54 -11.41 -3.23 -1.68
N GLN A 55 -10.84 -4.25 -1.04
CA GLN A 55 -11.56 -5.47 -0.70
C GLN A 55 -12.74 -5.22 0.25
N LEU A 56 -12.56 -4.36 1.26
CA LEU A 56 -13.63 -3.97 2.18
C LEU A 56 -14.72 -3.19 1.46
N GLN A 57 -14.37 -2.25 0.59
CA GLN A 57 -15.33 -1.51 -0.23
C GLN A 57 -16.10 -2.45 -1.16
N GLN A 58 -15.42 -3.39 -1.80
CA GLN A 58 -16.06 -4.37 -2.68
C GLN A 58 -17.01 -5.30 -1.90
N LYS A 59 -16.61 -5.77 -0.72
CA LYS A 59 -17.48 -6.55 0.17
C LYS A 59 -18.69 -5.72 0.63
N LEU A 60 -18.48 -4.47 1.00
CA LEU A 60 -19.54 -3.58 1.45
C LEU A 60 -20.51 -3.25 0.32
N ALA A 61 -20.02 -3.04 -0.90
CA ALA A 61 -20.84 -2.89 -2.10
C ALA A 61 -21.64 -4.17 -2.41
N ALA A 62 -21.01 -5.34 -2.29
CA ALA A 62 -21.68 -6.63 -2.47
C ALA A 62 -22.78 -6.90 -1.43
N HIS A 63 -22.62 -6.41 -0.20
CA HIS A 63 -23.64 -6.47 0.85
C HIS A 63 -24.72 -5.39 0.71
N LYS A 64 -24.38 -4.21 0.19
CA LYS A 64 -25.33 -3.13 -0.16
C LYS A 64 -26.13 -3.39 -1.43
N ASP A 65 -25.87 -4.49 -2.14
CA ASP A 65 -26.60 -4.85 -3.34
C ASP A 65 -28.05 -5.22 -2.99
N LEU A 66 -28.89 -4.18 -2.93
CA LEU A 66 -30.32 -4.19 -2.63
C LEU A 66 -31.08 -5.24 -3.45
N LYS A 67 -30.54 -5.66 -4.61
CA LYS A 67 -31.10 -6.73 -5.43
C LYS A 67 -31.08 -8.10 -4.73
N LYS A 68 -30.00 -8.44 -4.02
CA LYS A 68 -29.93 -9.71 -3.26
C LYS A 68 -30.84 -9.69 -2.04
N VAL A 69 -30.92 -8.55 -1.34
CA VAL A 69 -31.82 -8.38 -0.18
C VAL A 69 -33.28 -8.46 -0.60
N LYS A 70 -33.67 -7.78 -1.69
CA LYS A 70 -35.02 -7.90 -2.27
C LYS A 70 -35.32 -9.34 -2.69
N GLY A 71 -34.41 -9.98 -3.44
CA GLY A 71 -34.59 -11.37 -3.86
C GLY A 71 -34.78 -12.33 -2.68
N TYR A 72 -34.03 -12.13 -1.59
CA TYR A 72 -34.19 -12.93 -0.37
C TYR A 72 -35.54 -12.66 0.32
N ALA A 73 -35.94 -11.40 0.50
CA ALA A 73 -37.23 -11.06 1.11
C ALA A 73 -38.43 -11.56 0.28
N THR A 74 -38.35 -11.48 -1.05
CA THR A 74 -39.43 -11.95 -1.93
C THR A 74 -39.49 -13.48 -1.97
N ASN A 75 -38.34 -14.18 -2.05
CA ASN A 75 -38.32 -15.64 -2.25
C ASN A 75 -38.37 -16.46 -0.95
N LYS A 76 -37.71 -16.02 0.13
CA LYS A 76 -37.66 -16.75 1.42
C LYS A 76 -38.76 -16.31 2.38
N LEU A 77 -39.10 -15.01 2.40
CA LEU A 77 -40.12 -14.47 3.32
C LEU A 77 -41.50 -14.34 2.65
N LYS A 78 -41.66 -14.76 1.39
CA LYS A 78 -42.89 -14.64 0.59
C LYS A 78 -43.49 -13.23 0.62
N MET A 79 -42.66 -12.20 0.81
CA MET A 79 -43.16 -10.81 0.84
C MET A 79 -43.51 -10.40 -0.58
N LYS A 80 -44.78 -10.03 -0.82
CA LYS A 80 -45.20 -9.47 -2.10
C LYS A 80 -44.52 -8.11 -2.31
N SER A 81 -43.90 -7.93 -3.47
CA SER A 81 -43.36 -6.63 -3.89
C SER A 81 -44.52 -5.65 -4.10
N LEU A 82 -44.82 -4.83 -3.10
CA LEU A 82 -45.77 -3.73 -3.23
C LEU A 82 -45.21 -2.67 -4.17
N LYS A 83 -45.92 -2.35 -5.25
CA LYS A 83 -45.60 -1.18 -6.07
C LYS A 83 -46.01 0.06 -5.29
N VAL A 84 -45.21 1.11 -5.36
CA VAL A 84 -45.43 2.37 -4.61
C VAL A 84 -46.80 3.00 -4.92
N GLY A 85 -47.40 2.68 -6.07
CA GLY A 85 -48.77 3.10 -6.43
C GLY A 85 -49.92 2.36 -5.72
N ASP A 86 -49.66 1.23 -5.05
CA ASP A 86 -50.70 0.44 -4.36
C ASP A 86 -50.93 0.90 -2.90
N MET A 87 -50.08 1.79 -2.37
CA MET A 87 -50.18 2.28 -0.98
C MET A 87 -51.28 3.32 -0.76
N SER A 88 -51.95 3.80 -1.82
CA SER A 88 -53.04 4.78 -1.71
C SER A 88 -54.32 4.23 -1.05
N LYS A 89 -54.34 2.95 -0.64
CA LYS A 89 -55.52 2.30 -0.04
C LYS A 89 -55.20 1.53 1.25
N VAL A 90 -54.26 2.01 2.05
CA VAL A 90 -54.18 1.55 3.45
C VAL A 90 -55.16 2.42 4.24
N PRO A 91 -56.32 1.90 4.68
CA PRO A 91 -57.21 2.68 5.54
C PRO A 91 -56.53 2.87 6.89
N ASP A 92 -56.39 4.12 7.31
CA ASP A 92 -56.04 4.53 8.67
C ASP A 92 -57.14 4.05 9.62
N ASN A 93 -57.10 2.77 9.97
CA ASN A 93 -57.88 2.20 11.06
C ASN A 93 -56.93 1.43 11.97
N ALA A 94 -56.13 2.16 12.72
CA ALA A 94 -55.55 1.69 13.97
C ALA A 94 -56.18 2.55 15.08
N GLY A 95 -57.11 1.92 15.81
CA GLY A 95 -57.63 2.44 17.08
C GLY A 95 -56.65 2.23 18.23
#